data_AF-A0A9E2G6P9-F1
#
_entry.id   AF-A0A9E2G6P9-F1
#
_cell.length_a   1.000
_cell.length_b   1.000
_cell.length_c   1.000
_cell.angle_alpha   90.00
_cell.angle_beta   90.00
_cell.angle_gamma   90.00
#
_symmetry.space_group_name_H-M   'P 1'
#
loop_
_entity.id
_entity.type
_entity.pdbx_description
1 polymer ?
#
loop_
_entity_poly.entity_id
_entity_poly.type
_entity_poly.pdbx_seq_one_letter_code
_entity_poly.pdbx_strand_id
1 'polypeptide(L)'
;KPTEAVMSPAILLTQLLPLLVFLIVDAFVTDVRISILAAIVFAAGQLGLSWRRTRKIDWFVLLDVGLIVALGAVSILFEDELLFKLKPAILEGLAVLLLVALILAPDRFLLSYFGRLLPSGTLNSEALGRLRTMFVAMCLLVSLHAVAVIICALTASRRIWALVSGPGFYLVFLPFLAAGLLRYLRARRGI
;
A
#
# COMPACT_ATOMS: atom_id res chain seq x y z
N LYS A 1 -22.57 -13.36 -23.21
CA LYS A 1 -21.34 -12.57 -23.40
C LYS A 1 -21.05 -11.86 -22.08
N PRO A 2 -20.14 -12.37 -21.23
CA PRO A 2 -19.84 -11.69 -19.99
C PRO A 2 -18.96 -10.49 -20.34
N THR A 3 -19.51 -9.31 -20.08
CA THR A 3 -18.84 -8.02 -20.22
C THR A 3 -17.54 -8.08 -19.42
N GLU A 4 -16.41 -7.93 -20.11
CA GLU A 4 -15.12 -7.76 -19.48
C GLU A 4 -15.22 -6.58 -18.51
N ALA A 5 -15.27 -6.87 -17.22
CA ALA A 5 -15.21 -5.86 -16.17
C ALA A 5 -13.75 -5.38 -16.09
N VAL A 6 -13.31 -4.67 -17.11
CA VAL A 6 -12.16 -3.77 -16.99
C VAL A 6 -12.54 -2.82 -15.86
N MET A 7 -11.81 -2.86 -14.75
CA MET A 7 -11.98 -1.90 -13.67
C MET A 7 -11.96 -0.50 -14.27
N SER A 8 -13.09 0.20 -14.21
CA SER A 8 -13.17 1.56 -14.72
C SER A 8 -12.11 2.40 -13.98
N PRO A 9 -11.31 3.24 -14.67
CA PRO A 9 -10.37 4.16 -14.03
C PRO A 9 -11.02 5.01 -12.93
N ALA A 10 -12.33 5.25 -13.05
CA ALA A 10 -13.13 5.93 -12.04
C ALA A 10 -13.14 5.21 -10.68
N ILE A 11 -13.13 3.86 -10.67
CA ILE A 11 -13.14 3.06 -9.44
C ILE A 11 -11.83 3.26 -8.67
N LEU A 12 -10.69 3.25 -9.36
CA LEU A 12 -9.37 3.51 -8.78
C LEU A 12 -9.29 4.94 -8.23
N LEU A 13 -9.80 5.93 -8.98
CA LEU A 13 -9.86 7.32 -8.52
C LEU A 13 -10.74 7.48 -7.27
N THR A 14 -11.88 6.79 -7.20
CA THR A 14 -12.66 6.78 -5.96
C THR A 14 -11.91 6.15 -4.80
N GLN A 15 -11.22 5.02 -4.99
CA GLN A 15 -10.45 4.41 -3.90
C GLN A 15 -9.30 5.29 -3.41
N LEU A 16 -8.69 6.09 -4.29
CA LEU A 16 -7.63 7.04 -3.96
C LEU A 16 -8.13 8.36 -3.35
N LEU A 17 -9.41 8.69 -3.46
CA LEU A 17 -9.93 10.02 -3.11
C LEU A 17 -9.65 10.42 -1.66
N PRO A 18 -9.85 9.57 -0.62
CA PRO A 18 -9.58 9.98 0.75
C PRO A 18 -8.10 10.32 0.97
N LEU A 19 -7.21 9.55 0.34
CA LEU A 19 -5.77 9.76 0.39
C LEU A 19 -5.35 11.03 -0.37
N LEU A 20 -5.95 11.29 -1.54
CA LEU A 20 -5.72 12.52 -2.29
C LEU A 20 -6.19 13.76 -1.52
N VAL A 21 -7.36 13.68 -0.87
CA VAL A 21 -7.87 14.77 -0.03
C VAL A 21 -6.95 15.01 1.16
N PHE A 22 -6.49 13.96 1.83
CA PHE A 22 -5.48 14.08 2.90
C PHE A 22 -4.25 14.84 2.39
N LEU A 23 -3.64 14.39 1.29
CA LEU A 23 -2.41 14.96 0.75
C LEU A 23 -2.59 16.43 0.35
N ILE A 24 -3.71 16.76 -0.30
CA ILE A 24 -4.01 18.14 -0.71
C ILE A 24 -4.17 19.02 0.53
N VAL A 25 -4.97 18.60 1.52
CA VAL A 25 -5.20 19.41 2.72
C VAL A 25 -3.90 19.59 3.50
N ASP A 26 -3.08 18.55 3.65
CA ASP A 26 -1.78 18.62 4.32
C ASP A 26 -0.78 19.55 3.61
N ALA A 27 -0.86 19.65 2.29
CA ALA A 27 -0.03 20.56 1.51
C ALA A 27 -0.39 22.04 1.74
N PHE A 28 -1.64 22.35 2.12
CA PHE A 28 -2.12 23.73 2.32
C PHE A 28 -2.36 24.09 3.79
N VAL A 29 -2.47 23.11 4.68
CA VAL A 29 -2.82 23.27 6.09
C VAL A 29 -1.73 22.66 6.95
N THR A 30 -1.11 23.48 7.81
CA THR A 30 0.00 23.05 8.67
C THR A 30 -0.43 22.09 9.78
N ASP A 31 -1.71 22.11 10.17
CA ASP A 31 -2.24 21.21 11.20
C ASP A 31 -2.72 19.88 10.60
N VAL A 32 -1.95 18.83 10.86
CA VAL A 32 -2.22 17.44 10.43
C VAL A 32 -3.60 16.92 10.88
N ARG A 33 -4.14 17.46 11.99
CA ARG A 33 -5.47 17.07 12.51
C ARG A 33 -6.56 17.38 11.50
N ILE A 34 -6.42 18.50 10.79
CA ILE A 34 -7.37 18.94 9.77
C ILE A 34 -7.25 18.06 8.53
N SER A 35 -6.02 17.69 8.13
CA SER A 35 -5.74 16.75 7.03
C SER A 35 -6.38 15.38 7.30
N ILE A 36 -6.20 14.85 8.52
CA ILE A 36 -6.79 13.58 8.98
C ILE A 36 -8.32 13.68 8.97
N LEU A 37 -8.90 14.74 9.55
CA LEU A 37 -10.34 14.92 9.62
C LEU A 37 -10.97 14.98 8.22
N ALA A 38 -10.35 15.71 7.29
CA ALA A 38 -10.80 15.80 5.91
C ALA A 38 -10.82 14.43 5.22
N ALA A 39 -9.75 13.64 5.41
CA ALA A 39 -9.66 12.28 4.88
C ALA A 39 -10.78 11.37 5.41
N ILE A 40 -11.04 11.43 6.73
CA ILE A 40 -12.10 10.65 7.38
C ILE A 40 -13.48 11.03 6.86
N VAL A 41 -13.78 12.33 6.74
CA VAL A 41 -15.08 12.81 6.22
C VAL A 41 -15.32 12.32 4.80
N PHE A 42 -14.30 12.39 3.94
CA PHE A 42 -14.41 11.90 2.56
C PHE A 42 -14.57 10.38 2.50
N ALA A 43 -13.81 9.63 3.29
CA ALA A 43 -13.91 8.18 3.34
C ALA A 43 -15.28 7.71 3.86
N ALA A 44 -15.81 8.36 4.90
CA ALA A 44 -17.16 8.12 5.41
C ALA A 44 -18.24 8.46 4.36
N GLY A 45 -18.09 9.58 3.64
CA GLY A 45 -18.96 9.96 2.54
C GLY A 45 -18.97 8.92 1.41
N GLN A 46 -17.81 8.39 1.06
CA GLN A 46 -17.68 7.31 0.07
C GLN A 46 -18.33 6.01 0.53
N LEU A 47 -18.12 5.62 1.79
CA LEU A 47 -18.76 4.45 2.37
C LEU A 47 -20.29 4.61 2.33
N GLY A 48 -20.81 5.78 2.69
CA GLY A 48 -22.24 6.10 2.64
C GLY A 48 -22.83 6.07 1.24
N LEU A 49 -22.13 6.65 0.26
CA LEU A 49 -22.52 6.62 -1.15
C LEU A 49 -22.49 5.19 -1.73
N SER A 50 -21.45 4.43 -1.42
CA SER A 50 -21.30 3.04 -1.83
C SER A 50 -22.39 2.16 -1.22
N TRP A 51 -22.67 2.33 0.07
CA TRP A 51 -23.73 1.61 0.78
C TRP A 51 -25.11 1.91 0.19
N ARG A 52 -25.39 3.18 -0.14
CA ARG A 52 -26.65 3.57 -0.80
C ARG A 52 -26.83 2.92 -2.17
N ARG A 53 -25.75 2.75 -2.94
CA ARG A 53 -25.80 2.18 -4.31
C ARG A 53 -25.80 0.66 -4.34
N THR A 54 -24.98 0.02 -3.52
CA THR A 54 -24.72 -1.43 -3.61
C THR A 54 -25.38 -2.21 -2.48
N ARG A 55 -25.89 -1.54 -1.43
CA ARG A 55 -26.38 -2.15 -0.17
C ARG A 55 -25.37 -3.09 0.50
N LYS A 56 -24.11 -3.06 0.06
CA LYS A 56 -23.01 -3.89 0.57
C LYS A 56 -21.97 -2.97 1.17
N ILE A 57 -21.43 -3.40 2.30
CA ILE A 57 -20.31 -2.74 2.94
C ILE A 57 -19.05 -3.37 2.38
N ASP A 58 -18.17 -2.54 1.81
CA ASP A 58 -16.87 -2.99 1.35
C ASP A 58 -15.90 -3.02 2.55
N TRP A 59 -15.50 -4.24 2.92
CA TRP A 59 -14.58 -4.47 4.04
C TRP A 59 -13.21 -3.82 3.80
N PHE A 60 -12.78 -3.63 2.55
CA PHE A 60 -11.53 -2.94 2.26
C PHE A 60 -11.63 -1.45 2.54
N VAL A 61 -12.76 -0.83 2.20
CA VAL A 61 -13.00 0.59 2.53
C VAL A 61 -13.10 0.79 4.03
N LEU A 62 -13.74 -0.13 4.76
CA LEU A 62 -13.75 -0.11 6.23
C LEU A 62 -12.36 -0.27 6.83
N LEU A 63 -11.54 -1.17 6.28
CA LEU A 63 -10.16 -1.36 6.72
C LEU A 63 -9.34 -0.08 6.50
N ASP A 64 -9.45 0.55 5.33
CA ASP A 64 -8.76 1.81 5.01
C ASP A 64 -9.20 2.95 5.94
N VAL A 65 -10.51 3.13 6.13
CA VAL A 65 -11.06 4.12 7.08
C VAL A 65 -10.52 3.84 8.49
N GLY A 66 -10.56 2.59 8.93
CA GLY A 66 -10.06 2.16 10.22
C GLY A 66 -8.56 2.43 10.38
N LEU A 67 -7.77 2.19 9.33
CA LEU A 67 -6.34 2.47 9.32
C LEU A 67 -6.07 3.98 9.45
N ILE A 68 -6.76 4.80 8.65
CA ILE A 68 -6.62 6.27 8.67
C ILE A 68 -7.00 6.82 10.04
N VAL A 69 -8.12 6.36 10.62
CA VAL A 69 -8.55 6.78 11.96
C VAL A 69 -7.54 6.34 13.01
N ALA A 70 -7.05 5.10 12.96
CA ALA A 70 -6.07 4.59 13.92
C ALA A 70 -4.74 5.35 13.83
N LEU A 71 -4.22 5.57 12.62
CA LEU A 71 -3.00 6.34 12.38
C LEU A 71 -3.16 7.80 12.79
N GLY A 72 -4.32 8.39 12.50
CA GLY A 72 -4.67 9.74 12.90
C GLY A 72 -4.75 9.89 14.42
N ALA A 73 -5.41 8.95 15.10
CA ALA A 73 -5.48 8.92 16.56
C ALA A 73 -4.08 8.78 17.19
N VAL A 74 -3.25 7.85 16.69
CA VAL A 74 -1.84 7.73 17.12
C VAL A 74 -1.08 9.02 16.88
N SER A 75 -1.33 9.72 15.77
CA SER A 75 -0.69 11.00 15.48
C SER A 75 -1.09 12.14 16.43
N ILE A 76 -2.30 12.11 16.98
CA ILE A 76 -2.82 13.13 17.90
C ILE A 76 -2.41 12.82 19.34
N LEU A 77 -2.41 11.53 19.71
CA LEU A 77 -2.13 11.06 21.07
C LEU A 77 -0.65 11.07 21.42
N PHE A 78 0.24 10.98 20.43
CA PHE A 78 1.68 10.88 20.67
C PHE A 78 2.42 12.07 20.07
N GLU A 79 2.72 13.06 20.92
CA GLU A 79 3.63 14.18 20.63
C GLU A 79 5.12 13.78 20.78
N ASP A 80 5.42 12.48 20.82
CA ASP A 80 6.77 11.94 20.98
C ASP A 80 7.50 11.88 19.62
N GLU A 81 8.66 12.54 19.52
CA GLU A 81 9.51 12.55 18.32
C GLU A 81 9.91 11.14 17.88
N LEU A 82 10.16 10.21 18.80
CA LEU A 82 10.53 8.84 18.47
C LEU A 82 9.36 8.09 17.82
N LEU A 83 8.15 8.25 18.37
CA LEU A 83 6.95 7.63 17.79
C LEU A 83 6.62 8.24 16.43
N PHE A 84 6.80 9.55 16.26
CA PHE A 84 6.71 10.18 14.95
C PHE A 84 7.67 9.55 13.94
N LYS A 85 8.92 9.29 14.36
CA LYS A 85 9.93 8.66 13.50
C LYS A 85 9.67 7.19 13.19
N LEU A 86 8.98 6.47 14.08
CA LEU A 86 8.66 5.05 13.93
C LEU A 86 7.42 4.77 13.07
N LYS A 87 6.55 5.78 12.82
CA LYS A 87 5.33 5.61 12.00
C LYS A 87 5.57 4.88 10.66
N PRO A 88 6.59 5.22 9.85
CA PRO A 88 6.82 4.54 8.57
C PRO A 88 7.18 3.06 8.77
N ALA A 89 8.02 2.74 9.77
CA ALA A 89 8.38 1.35 10.07
C ALA A 89 7.18 0.52 10.58
N ILE A 90 6.24 1.14 11.30
CA ILE A 90 5.00 0.47 11.73
C ILE A 90 4.12 0.13 10.51
N LEU A 91 3.96 1.07 9.57
CA LEU A 91 3.21 0.84 8.33
C LEU A 91 3.85 -0.23 7.46
N GLU A 92 5.17 -0.20 7.32
CA GLU A 92 5.92 -1.22 6.61
C GLU A 92 5.83 -2.58 7.30
N GLY A 93 5.87 -2.62 8.63
CA GLY A 93 5.64 -3.85 9.41
C GLY A 93 4.27 -4.46 9.15
N LEU A 94 3.22 -3.64 9.08
CA LEU A 94 1.88 -4.10 8.68
C LEU A 94 1.88 -4.63 7.24
N ALA A 95 2.53 -3.94 6.31
CA ALA A 95 2.65 -4.40 4.92
C ALA A 95 3.39 -5.75 4.83
N VAL A 96 4.43 -5.95 5.64
CA VAL A 96 5.15 -7.24 5.76
C VAL A 96 4.22 -8.33 6.27
N LEU A 97 3.41 -8.07 7.29
CA LEU A 97 2.43 -9.05 7.78
C LEU A 97 1.42 -9.45 6.70
N LEU A 98 0.93 -8.48 5.93
CA LEU A 98 0.03 -8.73 4.80
C LEU A 98 0.73 -9.55 3.69
N LEU A 99 1.98 -9.22 3.36
CA LEU A 99 2.77 -9.98 2.37
C LEU A 99 3.01 -11.41 2.84
N VAL A 100 3.36 -11.62 4.11
CA VAL A 100 3.49 -12.97 4.70
C VAL A 100 2.17 -13.73 4.60
N ALA A 101 1.05 -13.10 4.93
CA ALA A 101 -0.27 -13.72 4.78
C ALA A 101 -0.55 -14.13 3.33
N LEU A 102 -0.19 -13.29 2.35
CA LEU A 102 -0.33 -13.62 0.93
C LEU A 102 0.62 -14.74 0.46
N ILE A 103 1.84 -14.78 1.00
CA ILE A 103 2.82 -15.85 0.71
C ILE A 103 2.32 -17.19 1.24
N LEU A 104 1.68 -17.19 2.42
CA LEU A 104 1.17 -18.41 3.07
C LEU A 104 -0.24 -18.80 2.61
N ALA A 105 -0.97 -17.90 1.95
CA ALA A 105 -2.33 -18.14 1.52
C ALA A 105 -2.44 -19.36 0.58
N PRO A 106 -3.51 -20.18 0.67
CA PRO A 106 -3.73 -21.30 -0.25
C PRO A 106 -3.91 -20.84 -1.70
N ASP A 107 -3.47 -21.64 -2.67
CA ASP A 107 -3.59 -21.31 -4.11
C ASP A 107 -5.03 -21.04 -4.53
N ARG A 108 -5.99 -21.83 -4.01
CA ARG A 108 -7.43 -21.61 -4.24
C ARG A 108 -7.90 -20.20 -3.85
N PHE A 109 -7.32 -19.64 -2.78
CA PHE A 109 -7.66 -18.30 -2.31
C PHE A 109 -7.06 -17.25 -3.25
N LEU A 110 -5.78 -17.37 -3.57
CA LEU A 110 -5.08 -16.42 -4.45
C LEU A 110 -5.66 -16.42 -5.86
N LEU A 111 -5.95 -17.59 -6.43
CA LEU A 111 -6.60 -17.73 -7.74
C LEU A 111 -8.00 -17.12 -7.73
N SER A 112 -8.80 -17.35 -6.69
CA SER A 112 -10.13 -16.75 -6.57
C SER A 112 -10.05 -15.22 -6.38
N TYR A 113 -9.13 -14.73 -5.57
CA TYR A 113 -8.97 -13.30 -5.30
C TYR A 113 -8.48 -12.55 -6.52
N PHE A 114 -7.30 -12.90 -7.05
CA PHE A 114 -6.70 -12.20 -8.18
C PHE A 114 -7.37 -12.54 -9.51
N GLY A 115 -7.97 -13.72 -9.66
CA GLY A 115 -8.72 -14.09 -10.86
C GLY A 115 -9.99 -13.25 -11.07
N ARG A 116 -10.48 -12.56 -10.04
CA ARG A 116 -11.56 -11.55 -10.18
C ARG A 116 -11.05 -10.19 -10.67
N LEU A 117 -9.75 -9.93 -10.54
CA LEU A 117 -9.11 -8.65 -10.88
C LEU A 117 -8.44 -8.67 -12.25
N LEU A 118 -8.13 -9.86 -12.77
CA LEU A 118 -7.42 -10.04 -14.03
C LEU A 118 -8.30 -10.68 -15.10
N PRO A 119 -8.04 -10.42 -16.40
CA PRO A 119 -8.73 -11.10 -17.49
C PRO A 119 -8.63 -12.63 -17.38
N SER A 120 -9.68 -13.33 -17.80
CA SER A 120 -9.73 -14.78 -17.74
C SER A 120 -8.57 -15.43 -18.51
N GLY A 121 -7.89 -16.41 -17.88
CA GLY A 121 -6.76 -17.13 -18.47
C GLY A 121 -5.37 -16.53 -18.21
N THR A 122 -5.29 -15.36 -17.57
CA THR A 122 -3.99 -14.72 -17.21
C THR A 122 -3.32 -15.37 -16.00
N LEU A 123 -4.11 -15.82 -15.03
CA LEU A 123 -3.63 -16.51 -13.83
C LEU A 123 -3.71 -18.02 -14.02
N ASN A 124 -2.56 -18.63 -14.27
CA ASN A 124 -2.35 -20.07 -14.18
C ASN A 124 -1.42 -20.40 -12.99
N SER A 125 -1.21 -21.69 -12.70
CA SER A 125 -0.37 -22.14 -11.59
C SER A 125 1.08 -21.64 -11.68
N GLU A 126 1.63 -21.52 -12.88
CA GLU A 126 2.98 -21.00 -13.12
C GLU A 126 3.07 -19.49 -12.83
N ALA A 127 2.09 -18.71 -13.29
CA ALA A 127 1.96 -17.29 -13.00
C ALA A 127 1.78 -17.04 -11.50
N LEU A 128 1.04 -17.92 -10.81
CA LEU A 128 0.89 -17.87 -9.36
C LEU A 128 2.21 -18.12 -8.62
N GLY A 129 3.01 -19.09 -9.09
CA GLY A 129 4.36 -19.33 -8.55
C GLY A 129 5.26 -18.10 -8.71
N ARG A 130 5.23 -17.45 -9.87
CA ARG A 130 5.96 -16.17 -10.09
C ARG A 130 5.45 -15.06 -9.16
N LEU A 131 4.14 -14.95 -8.98
CA LEU A 131 3.52 -13.95 -8.10
C LEU A 131 3.97 -14.13 -6.64
N ARG A 132 4.00 -15.38 -6.14
CA ARG A 132 4.54 -15.68 -4.80
C ARG A 132 6.00 -15.27 -4.65
N THR A 133 6.84 -15.56 -5.65
CA THR A 133 8.24 -15.13 -5.65
C THR A 133 8.36 -13.60 -5.60
N MET A 134 7.49 -12.86 -6.28
CA MET A 134 7.43 -11.41 -6.18
C MET A 134 7.04 -10.97 -4.77
N PHE A 135 6.02 -11.59 -4.14
CA PHE A 135 5.66 -11.27 -2.75
C PHE A 135 6.80 -11.53 -1.77
N VAL A 136 7.55 -12.62 -1.92
CA VAL A 136 8.75 -12.90 -1.11
C VAL A 136 9.80 -11.80 -1.30
N ALA A 137 10.09 -11.42 -2.54
CA ALA A 137 11.04 -10.35 -2.82
C ALA A 137 10.60 -9.00 -2.21
N MET A 138 9.33 -8.63 -2.36
CA MET A 138 8.76 -7.43 -1.74
C MET A 138 8.82 -7.51 -0.22
N CYS A 139 8.50 -8.66 0.37
CA CYS A 139 8.54 -8.87 1.81
C CYS A 139 9.95 -8.64 2.35
N LEU A 140 10.97 -9.18 1.69
CA LEU A 140 12.37 -9.00 2.09
C LEU A 140 12.82 -7.54 1.97
N LEU A 141 12.50 -6.88 0.86
CA LEU A 141 12.87 -5.48 0.61
C LEU A 141 12.20 -4.52 1.61
N VAL A 142 10.90 -4.67 1.83
CA VAL A 142 10.15 -3.85 2.80
C VAL A 142 10.63 -4.13 4.22
N SER A 143 10.92 -5.40 4.58
CA SER A 143 11.48 -5.71 5.91
C SER A 143 12.85 -5.06 6.13
N LEU A 144 13.73 -5.13 5.13
CA LEU A 144 15.04 -4.51 5.19
C LEU A 144 14.94 -2.99 5.35
N HIS A 145 14.03 -2.37 4.60
CA HIS A 145 13.79 -0.94 4.70
C HIS A 145 13.20 -0.55 6.07
N ALA A 146 12.21 -1.29 6.57
CA ALA A 146 11.63 -1.05 7.89
C ALA A 146 12.69 -1.09 9.01
N VAL A 147 13.62 -2.05 8.93
CA VAL A 147 14.78 -2.13 9.85
C VAL A 147 15.68 -0.90 9.69
N ALA A 148 15.99 -0.48 8.45
CA ALA A 148 16.78 0.72 8.20
C ALA A 148 16.11 1.99 8.76
N VAL A 149 14.78 2.10 8.65
CA VAL A 149 13.99 3.19 9.23
C VAL A 149 14.05 3.17 10.75
N ILE A 150 13.90 2.00 11.40
CA ILE A 150 14.02 1.86 12.85
C ILE A 150 15.41 2.30 13.33
N ILE A 151 16.47 1.85 12.66
CA ILE A 151 17.85 2.24 13.00
C ILE A 151 18.03 3.75 12.84
N CYS A 152 17.54 4.34 11.75
CA CYS A 152 17.62 5.79 11.53
C CYS A 152 16.79 6.58 12.53
N ALA A 153 15.62 6.07 12.94
CA ALA A 153 14.76 6.71 13.93
C ALA A 153 15.47 6.85 15.29
N LEU A 154 16.26 5.82 15.66
CA LEU A 154 16.97 5.75 16.93
C LEU A 154 18.32 6.51 16.95
N THR A 155 19.00 6.60 15.80
CA THR A 155 20.41 7.04 15.77
C THR A 155 20.71 8.23 14.86
N ALA A 156 19.85 8.51 13.87
CA ALA A 156 20.14 9.50 12.83
C ALA A 156 19.49 10.85 13.10
N SER A 157 20.03 11.89 12.45
CA SER A 157 19.41 13.21 12.44
C SER A 157 18.05 13.18 11.73
N ARG A 158 17.15 14.12 12.08
CA ARG A 158 15.81 14.24 11.48
C ARG A 158 15.85 14.33 9.95
N ARG A 159 16.88 14.96 9.37
CA ARG A 159 17.05 15.08 7.90
C ARG A 159 17.38 13.73 7.25
N ILE A 160 18.32 12.98 7.84
CA ILE A 160 18.71 11.66 7.33
C ILE A 160 17.54 10.69 7.48
N TRP A 161 16.89 10.68 8.64
CA TRP A 161 15.69 9.88 8.84
C TRP A 161 14.58 10.21 7.83
N ALA A 162 14.30 11.48 7.56
CA ALA A 162 13.26 11.87 6.60
C ALA A 162 13.60 11.44 5.17
N LEU A 163 14.89 11.51 4.78
CA LEU A 163 15.34 11.03 3.49
C LEU A 163 15.21 9.50 3.35
N VAL A 164 15.63 8.76 4.38
CA VAL A 164 15.56 7.29 4.38
C VAL A 164 14.09 6.83 4.39
N SER A 165 13.29 7.32 5.33
CA SER A 165 11.91 6.87 5.51
C SER A 165 10.94 7.31 4.41
N GLY A 166 11.20 8.41 3.73
CA GLY A 166 10.38 8.89 2.62
C GLY A 166 10.94 8.42 1.26
N PRO A 167 11.75 9.25 0.57
CA PRO A 167 12.31 8.89 -0.74
C PRO A 167 13.09 7.56 -0.76
N GLY A 168 13.80 7.24 0.33
CA GLY A 168 14.61 6.03 0.46
C GLY A 168 13.82 4.73 0.29
N PHE A 169 12.53 4.72 0.65
CA PHE A 169 11.64 3.58 0.44
C PHE A 169 11.60 3.17 -1.03
N TYR A 170 11.40 4.14 -1.93
CA TYR A 170 11.33 3.88 -3.37
C TYR A 170 12.67 3.44 -3.94
N LEU A 171 13.78 3.94 -3.39
CA LEU A 171 15.13 3.60 -3.83
C LEU A 171 15.46 2.13 -3.57
N VAL A 172 14.91 1.51 -2.51
CA VAL A 172 15.10 0.08 -2.21
C VAL A 172 14.55 -0.82 -3.33
N PHE A 173 13.56 -0.36 -4.10
CA PHE A 173 13.02 -1.13 -5.23
C PHE A 173 13.82 -0.98 -6.52
N LEU A 174 14.74 -0.01 -6.63
CA LEU A 174 15.52 0.21 -7.86
C LEU A 174 16.33 -1.03 -8.30
N PRO A 175 17.06 -1.75 -7.43
CA PRO A 175 17.77 -2.96 -7.84
C PRO A 175 16.83 -4.04 -8.37
N PHE A 176 15.67 -4.20 -7.74
CA PHE A 176 14.65 -5.17 -8.17
C PHE A 176 14.07 -4.81 -9.54
N LEU A 177 13.71 -3.54 -9.75
CA LEU A 177 13.21 -3.03 -11.02
C LEU A 177 14.27 -3.13 -12.13
N ALA A 178 15.53 -2.78 -11.83
CA ALA A 178 16.64 -2.88 -12.76
C ALA A 178 16.90 -4.34 -13.17
N ALA A 179 16.88 -5.28 -12.22
CA ALA A 179 17.01 -6.70 -12.51
C ALA A 179 15.85 -7.21 -13.39
N GLY A 180 14.62 -6.79 -13.10
CA GLY A 180 13.45 -7.10 -13.93
C GLY A 180 13.58 -6.57 -15.35
N LEU A 181 13.99 -5.31 -15.50
CA LEU A 181 14.22 -4.67 -16.80
C LEU A 181 15.33 -5.37 -17.59
N LEU A 182 16.45 -5.69 -16.94
CA LEU A 182 17.56 -6.41 -17.59
C LEU A 182 17.13 -7.79 -18.09
N ARG A 183 16.36 -8.54 -17.29
CA ARG A 183 15.83 -9.85 -17.69
C ARG A 183 14.87 -9.73 -18.88
N TYR A 184 14.00 -8.73 -18.86
CA TYR A 184 13.09 -8.43 -19.96
C TYR A 184 13.84 -8.06 -21.25
N LEU A 185 14.84 -7.19 -21.16
CA LEU A 185 15.65 -6.78 -22.30
C LEU A 185 16.46 -7.93 -22.90
N ARG A 186 16.99 -8.85 -22.07
CA ARG A 186 17.71 -10.06 -22.54
C ARG A 186 16.77 -11.02 -23.29
N ALA A 187 15.64 -11.36 -22.68
CA ALA A 187 14.62 -12.20 -23.31
C ALA A 187 14.12 -11.63 -24.66
N ARG A 188 13.96 -10.30 -24.78
CA ARG A 188 13.52 -9.66 -26.02
C ARG A 188 14.62 -9.59 -27.10
N ARG A 189 15.89 -9.63 -26.70
CA ARG A 189 17.05 -9.61 -27.61
C ARG A 189 17.50 -11.01 -28.05
N GLY A 190 16.82 -12.07 -27.61
CA GLY A 190 17.20 -13.45 -27.93
C GLY A 190 18.55 -13.89 -27.35
N ILE A 191 19.00 -13.24 -26.27
CA ILE A 191 20.19 -13.60 -25.49
C ILE A 191 19.76 -14.25 -24.17
#